data_AF-A0A2V1BYQ7-F1
#
_entry.id   AF-A0A2V1BYQ7-F1
#
_cell.length_a   1.000
_cell.length_b   1.000
_cell.length_c   1.000
_cell.angle_alpha   90.00
_cell.angle_beta   90.00
_cell.angle_gamma   90.00
#
_symmetry.space_group_name_H-M   'P 1'
#
loop_
_entity.id
_entity.type
_entity.pdbx_description
1 polymer ?
#
loop_
_entity_poly.entity_id
_entity_poly.type
_entity_poly.pdbx_seq_one_letter_code
_entity_poly.pdbx_strand_id
1 'polypeptide(L)'
;MIKSTCTDVFIHNDLDNFGRVQPNSREGSWGGIEGHGIEDLSHSQAIINEVLKQFLGLARKAGLANIELIQGVMLSDKEWTPQNNLVTATNKLNRNFIVAKFQKDIDAVYGKA
;
A
#
# COMPACT_ATOMS: atom_id res chain seq x y z
N MET A 1 -17.80 -20.27 -10.16
CA MET A 1 -16.53 -20.05 -9.45
C MET A 1 -15.92 -18.77 -10.01
N ILE A 2 -16.28 -17.62 -9.44
CA ILE A 2 -15.85 -16.31 -9.94
C ILE A 2 -14.44 -16.09 -9.39
N LYS A 3 -13.44 -16.11 -10.28
CA LYS A 3 -12.06 -15.76 -9.95
C LYS A 3 -12.06 -14.28 -9.57
N SER A 4 -11.86 -13.99 -8.28
CA SER A 4 -11.73 -12.62 -7.78
C SER A 4 -10.62 -11.92 -8.55
N THR A 5 -10.99 -10.85 -9.26
CA THR A 5 -10.06 -9.94 -9.91
C THR A 5 -9.37 -9.15 -8.81
N CYS A 6 -8.19 -9.61 -8.42
CA CYS A 6 -7.25 -8.81 -7.66
C CYS A 6 -6.78 -7.71 -8.60
N THR A 7 -7.40 -6.54 -8.50
CA THR A 7 -6.92 -5.32 -9.16
C THR A 7 -5.65 -4.90 -8.41
N ASP A 8 -4.52 -5.47 -8.83
CA ASP A 8 -3.18 -5.13 -8.36
C ASP A 8 -2.81 -3.72 -8.86
N VAL A 9 -3.12 -2.67 -8.08
CA VAL A 9 -2.61 -1.31 -8.32
C VAL A 9 -1.29 -1.16 -7.57
N PHE A 10 -0.19 -1.02 -8.30
CA PHE A 10 1.13 -0.77 -7.74
C PHE A 10 1.59 0.64 -8.09
N ILE A 11 1.81 1.45 -7.06
CA ILE A 11 2.56 2.69 -7.15
C ILE A 11 4.01 2.32 -6.84
N HIS A 12 4.84 2.24 -7.88
CA HIS A 12 6.29 2.39 -7.72
C HIS A 12 6.51 3.79 -7.17
N ASN A 13 7.36 3.90 -6.15
CA ASN A 13 7.73 5.13 -5.46
C ASN A 13 7.70 6.36 -6.39
N ASP A 14 6.59 7.09 -6.38
CA ASP A 14 6.44 8.44 -6.93
C ASP A 14 6.02 9.35 -5.76
N LEU A 15 6.75 9.19 -4.65
CA LEU A 15 6.71 10.10 -3.50
C LEU A 15 7.47 11.41 -3.78
N ASP A 16 7.97 11.60 -5.00
CA ASP A 16 8.68 12.82 -5.39
C ASP A 16 7.73 14.04 -5.45
N ASN A 17 6.41 13.84 -5.34
CA ASN A 17 5.45 14.95 -5.33
C ASN A 17 4.31 14.89 -4.30
N PHE A 18 4.35 13.97 -3.33
CA PHE A 18 3.35 13.92 -2.25
C PHE A 18 4.04 13.77 -0.90
N GLY A 19 4.10 14.88 -0.14
CA GLY A 19 4.59 14.94 1.23
C GLY A 19 6.05 14.51 1.36
N ARG A 20 6.99 15.46 1.17
CA ARG A 20 8.41 15.25 1.50
C ARG A 20 8.55 14.79 2.97
N VAL A 21 8.67 13.49 3.19
CA VAL A 21 9.39 12.96 4.35
C VAL A 21 10.86 13.18 4.02
N GLN A 22 11.47 14.20 4.61
CA GLN A 22 12.89 14.41 4.37
C GLN A 22 13.65 13.24 5.00
N PRO A 23 14.64 12.65 4.31
CA PRO A 23 15.32 11.44 4.74
C PRO A 23 16.05 11.58 6.10
N ASN A 24 16.18 12.80 6.63
CA ASN A 24 16.87 13.10 7.88
C ASN A 24 15.99 13.77 8.96
N SER A 25 14.68 13.93 8.75
CA SER A 25 13.76 14.45 9.78
C SER A 25 13.06 13.29 10.49
N ARG A 26 13.27 13.14 11.81
CA ARG A 26 12.62 12.12 12.66
C ARG A 26 11.11 12.32 12.85
N GLU A 27 10.52 13.25 12.10
CA GLU A 27 9.11 13.64 12.13
C GLU A 27 8.58 13.58 10.69
N GLY A 28 7.59 12.72 10.47
CA GLY A 28 6.83 12.65 9.23
C GLY A 28 5.38 13.01 9.52
N SER A 29 4.83 13.99 8.80
CA SER A 29 3.40 14.35 8.87
C SER A 29 2.72 14.00 7.56
N TRP A 30 1.75 13.08 7.61
CA TRP A 30 0.91 12.72 6.48
C TRP A 30 -0.54 13.09 6.81
N GLY A 31 -1.07 14.11 6.13
CA GLY A 31 -2.45 14.55 6.34
C GLY A 31 -2.76 15.03 7.77
N GLY A 32 -1.76 15.50 8.53
CA GLY A 32 -1.92 15.92 9.92
C GLY A 32 -1.77 14.78 10.96
N ILE A 33 -1.38 13.59 10.54
CA ILE A 33 -1.07 12.46 11.42
C ILE A 33 0.43 12.46 11.71
N GLU A 34 0.79 12.57 12.99
CA GLU A 34 2.18 12.57 13.48
C GLU A 34 2.66 11.14 13.75
N GLY A 35 3.93 10.86 13.45
CA GLY A 35 4.58 9.60 13.79
C GLY A 35 6.10 9.67 13.68
N HIS A 36 6.78 8.76 14.37
CA HIS A 36 8.24 8.73 14.46
C HIS A 36 8.85 7.82 13.38
N GLY A 37 8.61 8.18 12.12
CA GLY A 37 9.18 7.49 10.95
C GLY A 37 8.22 6.56 10.23
N ILE A 38 8.70 5.95 9.14
CA ILE A 38 7.84 5.23 8.18
C ILE A 38 7.26 3.94 8.75
N GLU A 39 7.96 3.28 9.67
CA GLU A 39 7.51 2.06 10.34
C GLU A 39 6.23 2.34 11.16
N ASP A 40 6.29 3.33 12.04
CA ASP A 40 5.14 3.75 12.86
C ASP A 40 3.95 4.20 12.01
N LEU A 41 4.22 4.96 10.94
CA LEU A 41 3.18 5.49 10.07
C LEU A 41 2.51 4.38 9.24
N SER A 42 3.27 3.36 8.81
CA SER A 42 2.76 2.26 7.97
C SER A 42 1.79 1.35 8.73
N HIS A 43 1.92 1.27 10.05
CA HIS A 43 1.03 0.48 10.91
C HIS A 43 -0.15 1.29 11.48
N SER A 44 -0.20 2.60 11.25
CA SER A 44 -1.28 3.45 11.74
C SER A 44 -2.57 3.26 10.94
N GLN A 45 -3.64 2.83 11.62
CA GLN A 45 -4.95 2.66 11.00
C GLN A 45 -5.50 3.97 10.41
N ALA A 46 -5.15 5.12 11.00
CA ALA A 46 -5.56 6.42 10.49
C ALA A 46 -4.98 6.68 9.09
N ILE A 47 -3.72 6.31 8.87
CA ILE A 47 -3.03 6.50 7.59
C ILE A 47 -3.55 5.50 6.56
N ILE A 48 -3.71 4.23 6.94
CA ILE A 48 -4.31 3.20 6.10
C ILE A 48 -5.69 3.64 5.57
N ASN A 49 -6.54 4.20 6.45
CA ASN A 49 -7.87 4.68 6.09
C ASN A 49 -7.81 5.89 5.14
N GLU A 50 -6.92 6.85 5.39
CA GLU A 50 -6.79 8.03 4.54
C GLU A 50 -6.24 7.66 3.15
N VAL A 51 -5.27 6.74 3.08
CA VAL A 51 -4.77 6.19 1.82
C VAL A 51 -5.89 5.50 1.04
N LEU A 52 -6.66 4.62 1.69
CA LEU A 52 -7.80 3.96 1.04
C LEU A 52 -8.82 4.96 0.49
N LYS A 53 -9.13 6.00 1.26
CA LYS A 53 -10.05 7.07 0.85
C LYS A 53 -9.55 7.83 -0.37
N GLN A 54 -8.25 8.12 -0.45
CA GLN A 54 -7.65 8.76 -1.62
C GLN A 54 -7.72 7.87 -2.86
N PHE A 55 -7.39 6.58 -2.74
CA PHE A 55 -7.54 5.61 -3.83
C PHE A 55 -8.97 5.53 -4.33
N LEU A 56 -9.95 5.45 -3.43
CA LEU A 56 -11.36 5.42 -3.78
C LEU A 56 -11.81 6.74 -4.45
N GLY A 57 -11.28 7.88 -4.00
CA GLY A 57 -11.52 9.18 -4.63
C GLY A 57 -11.01 9.23 -6.07
N LEU A 58 -9.79 8.75 -6.30
CA LEU A 58 -9.19 8.66 -7.63
C LEU A 58 -9.93 7.67 -8.53
N ALA A 59 -10.27 6.48 -8.01
CA ALA A 59 -10.99 5.44 -8.74
C ALA A 59 -12.38 5.92 -9.19
N ARG A 60 -13.12 6.60 -8.32
CA ARG A 60 -14.42 7.22 -8.67
C ARG A 60 -14.26 8.31 -9.72
N LYS A 61 -13.23 9.17 -9.59
CA LYS A 61 -12.94 10.22 -10.56
C LYS A 61 -12.55 9.65 -11.93
N ALA A 62 -11.86 8.51 -11.95
CA ALA A 62 -11.48 7.78 -13.14
C ALA A 62 -12.64 6.98 -13.78
N GLY A 63 -13.81 6.92 -13.13
CA GLY A 63 -14.99 6.21 -13.64
C GLY A 63 -14.90 4.69 -13.52
N LEU A 64 -14.09 4.16 -12.60
CA LEU A 64 -13.99 2.72 -12.37
C LEU A 64 -15.31 2.16 -11.85
N ALA A 65 -15.67 0.97 -12.32
CA ALA A 65 -16.85 0.25 -11.87
C ALA A 65 -16.71 -0.16 -10.41
N ASN A 66 -17.83 -0.36 -9.71
CA ASN A 66 -17.82 -0.76 -8.31
C ASN A 66 -17.03 -2.06 -8.05
N ILE A 67 -16.99 -2.98 -9.02
CA ILE A 67 -16.24 -4.25 -8.93
C ILE A 67 -14.72 -4.07 -9.09
N GLU A 68 -14.26 -2.90 -9.52
CA GLU A 68 -12.85 -2.56 -9.69
C GLU A 68 -12.30 -1.78 -8.48
N LEU A 69 -13.17 -1.35 -7.56
CA LEU A 69 -12.80 -0.56 -6.39
C LEU A 69 -12.03 -1.40 -5.38
N ILE A 70 -10.92 -0.84 -4.89
CA ILE A 70 -10.11 -1.42 -3.82
C ILE A 70 -10.90 -1.35 -2.50
N GLN A 71 -11.05 -2.49 -1.83
CA GLN A 71 -11.84 -2.59 -0.59
C GLN A 71 -10.99 -2.51 0.69
N GLY A 72 -9.67 -2.62 0.55
CA GLY A 72 -8.75 -2.54 1.67
C GLY A 72 -7.31 -2.46 1.19
N VAL A 73 -6.46 -1.88 2.02
CA VAL A 73 -5.03 -1.67 1.75
C VAL A 73 -4.22 -2.03 2.98
N MET A 74 -3.01 -2.51 2.78
CA MET A 74 -1.97 -2.60 3.80
C MET A 74 -0.77 -1.79 3.33
N LEU A 75 -0.03 -1.20 4.27
CA LEU A 75 1.19 -0.47 3.97
C LEU A 75 2.38 -1.30 4.44
N SER A 76 3.40 -1.39 3.58
CA SER A 76 4.67 -2.03 3.90
C SER A 76 5.65 -0.96 4.34
N ASP A 77 6.23 -1.13 5.52
CA ASP A 77 7.35 -0.34 6.05
C ASP A 77 8.66 -0.58 5.27
N LYS A 78 8.73 -1.70 4.54
CA LYS A 78 9.93 -2.11 3.79
C LYS A 78 9.85 -1.72 2.32
N GLU A 79 10.99 -1.28 1.81
CA GLU A 79 11.22 -1.11 0.37
C GLU A 79 11.21 -2.47 -0.35
N TRP A 80 10.68 -2.49 -1.58
CA TRP A 80 10.58 -3.69 -2.39
C TRP A 80 11.75 -3.77 -3.35
N THR A 81 12.66 -4.72 -3.12
CA THR A 81 13.93 -4.79 -3.85
C THR A 81 14.17 -6.19 -4.41
N PRO A 82 14.99 -6.33 -5.47
CA PRO A 82 15.38 -7.66 -5.94
C PRO A 82 16.09 -8.47 -4.84
N GLN A 83 16.85 -7.81 -3.97
CA GLN A 83 17.63 -8.44 -2.90
C GLN A 83 16.74 -9.08 -1.82
N ASN A 84 15.53 -8.55 -1.59
CA ASN A 84 14.57 -9.13 -0.66
C ASN A 84 13.47 -9.97 -1.35
N ASN A 85 13.64 -10.27 -2.64
CA ASN A 85 12.76 -11.10 -3.48
C ASN A 85 11.31 -10.60 -3.63
N LEU A 86 11.02 -9.37 -3.23
CA LEU A 86 9.69 -8.77 -3.44
C LEU A 86 9.47 -8.39 -4.90
N VAL A 87 10.54 -8.03 -5.60
CA VAL A 87 10.55 -7.85 -7.05
C VAL A 87 11.60 -8.74 -7.69
N THR A 88 11.43 -9.03 -8.97
CA THR A 88 12.40 -9.71 -9.82
C THR A 88 13.52 -8.75 -10.19
N ALA A 89 14.62 -9.27 -10.76
CA ALA A 89 15.71 -8.44 -11.31
C ALA A 89 15.25 -7.44 -12.40
N THR A 90 14.04 -7.62 -12.95
CA THR A 90 13.43 -6.70 -13.93
C THR A 90 12.42 -5.74 -13.30
N ASN A 91 12.43 -5.58 -11.97
CA ASN A 91 11.49 -4.76 -11.21
C ASN A 91 10.00 -5.15 -11.38
N LYS A 92 9.74 -6.36 -11.88
CA LYS A 92 8.40 -6.97 -11.85
C LYS A 92 8.13 -7.59 -10.50
N LEU A 93 6.92 -7.50 -10.01
CA LEU A 93 6.52 -8.06 -8.72
C LEU A 93 6.62 -9.58 -8.68
N ASN A 94 7.16 -10.10 -7.58
CA ASN A 94 7.13 -11.52 -7.30
C ASN A 94 5.87 -11.87 -6.51
N ARG A 95 4.71 -11.86 -7.19
CA ARG A 95 3.38 -11.96 -6.56
C ARG A 95 3.23 -13.16 -5.61
N ASN A 96 3.74 -14.32 -6.01
CA ASN A 96 3.67 -15.53 -5.18
C ASN A 96 4.42 -15.35 -3.85
N PHE A 97 5.61 -14.76 -3.90
CA PHE A 97 6.41 -14.51 -2.71
C PHE A 97 5.82 -13.40 -1.83
N ILE A 98 5.34 -12.31 -2.45
CA ILE A 98 4.67 -11.20 -1.75
C ILE A 98 3.46 -11.72 -0.98
N VAL A 99 2.56 -12.44 -1.65
CA VAL A 99 1.33 -12.97 -1.02
C VAL A 99 1.69 -13.91 0.13
N ALA A 100 2.65 -14.83 -0.07
CA ALA A 100 3.09 -15.72 1.00
C ALA A 100 3.69 -14.97 2.20
N LYS A 101 4.48 -13.91 1.95
CA LYS A 101 5.13 -13.12 2.99
C LYS A 101 4.14 -12.29 3.81
N PHE A 102 3.17 -11.65 3.15
CA PHE A 102 2.19 -10.74 3.76
C PHE A 102 0.82 -11.39 3.97
N GLN A 103 0.74 -12.72 3.97
CA GLN A 103 -0.53 -13.45 4.02
C GLN A 103 -1.37 -13.04 5.24
N LYS A 104 -0.74 -12.85 6.39
CA LYS A 104 -1.42 -12.42 7.63
C LYS A 104 -2.07 -11.05 7.49
N ASP A 105 -1.36 -10.08 6.92
CA ASP A 105 -1.87 -8.72 6.74
C ASP A 105 -2.98 -8.70 5.69
N ILE A 106 -2.82 -9.49 4.62
CA ILE A 106 -3.85 -9.70 3.60
C ILE A 106 -5.12 -10.26 4.24
N ASP A 107 -5.01 -11.31 5.05
CA ASP A 107 -6.16 -11.95 5.69
C ASP A 107 -6.84 -11.01 6.70
N ALA A 108 -6.08 -10.21 7.45
CA ALA A 108 -6.60 -9.17 8.33
C ALA A 108 -7.42 -8.12 7.54
N VAL A 109 -6.92 -7.66 6.40
CA VAL A 109 -7.65 -6.73 5.51
C VAL A 109 -8.94 -7.36 4.96
N TYR A 110 -8.94 -8.66 4.66
CA TYR A 110 -10.13 -9.38 4.24
C TYR A 110 -11.10 -9.73 5.38
N GLY A 111 -10.78 -9.41 6.63
CA GLY A 111 -11.59 -9.77 7.80
C GLY A 111 -11.64 -11.28 8.07
N LYS A 112 -10.67 -12.04 7.56
CA LYS A 112 -10.49 -13.46 7.86
C LYS A 112 -9.69 -13.58 9.16
N ALA A 113 -10.36 -13.33 10.29
CA ALA A 113 -9.83 -13.60 11.62
C ALA A 113 -10.12 -15.04 12.04
#